data_AF-A0A3M4YW63-F1
#
_entry.id   AF-A0A3M4YW63-F1
#
_cell.length_a   1.000
_cell.length_b   1.000
_cell.length_c   1.000
_cell.angle_alpha   90.00
_cell.angle_beta   90.00
_cell.angle_gamma   90.00
#
_symmetry.space_group_name_H-M   'P 1'
#
loop_
_entity.id
_entity.type
_entity.pdbx_description
1 polymer ?
#
loop_
_entity_poly.entity_id
_entity_poly.type
_entity_poly.pdbx_seq_one_letter_code
_entity_poly.pdbx_strand_id
1 'polypeptide(L)'
;MWNAFPLDESLYWVEFEDIEHGMRLSKAGVPCRVNPFGITQSITSRALLGSETLVQSASGKLGRIGPRYFSVLNKKPLINISSKTALARLHQFASKYLVSRAAVSIPTGVCHISVRAWIELINHVVQQSTFKNDIGTVREFISDFERLVLFGQLPSTRQEFLVNRFLADPVLAKQTLITQSCEVRNMLRQRSTQTWFVRQQDDYFHHILLSLPGILISAVRACRNNGKIFYFESVWAAVKAIYNSTPFKSYARGSK
;
A
#
# COMPACT_ATOMS: atom_id res chain seq x y z
N MET A 1 -14.39 -1.13 -24.35
CA MET A 1 -12.94 -1.06 -24.05
C MET A 1 -12.39 -2.45 -23.71
N TRP A 2 -12.91 -3.12 -22.67
CA TRP A 2 -12.40 -4.45 -22.25
C TRP A 2 -12.54 -5.53 -23.32
N ASN A 3 -13.62 -5.52 -24.13
CA ASN A 3 -13.76 -6.47 -25.24
C ASN A 3 -12.82 -6.20 -26.43
N ALA A 4 -12.30 -4.98 -26.57
CA ALA A 4 -11.41 -4.58 -27.67
C ALA A 4 -9.92 -4.70 -27.28
N PHE A 5 -9.61 -4.54 -25.99
CA PHE A 5 -8.30 -4.70 -25.39
C PHE A 5 -8.49 -5.52 -24.11
N PRO A 6 -8.56 -6.86 -24.18
CA PRO A 6 -8.68 -7.68 -22.99
C PRO A 6 -7.43 -7.55 -22.13
N LEU A 7 -7.56 -7.80 -20.82
CA LEU A 7 -6.42 -7.92 -19.92
C LEU A 7 -5.67 -9.21 -20.25
N ASP A 8 -4.34 -9.19 -20.09
CA ASP A 8 -3.54 -10.40 -20.21
C ASP A 8 -3.51 -11.12 -18.87
N GLU A 9 -4.44 -12.06 -18.67
CA GLU A 9 -4.59 -12.83 -17.43
C GLU A 9 -3.43 -13.81 -17.18
N SER A 10 -2.50 -13.97 -18.13
CA SER A 10 -1.27 -14.74 -17.92
C SER A 10 -0.21 -13.99 -17.11
N LEU A 11 -0.37 -12.66 -16.98
CA LEU A 11 0.53 -11.82 -16.22
C LEU A 11 0.17 -11.80 -14.73
N TYR A 12 1.16 -11.51 -13.88
CA TYR A 12 0.90 -11.29 -12.47
C TYR A 12 -0.01 -10.07 -12.29
N TRP A 13 -1.26 -10.32 -11.91
CA TRP A 13 -2.30 -9.29 -11.74
C TRP A 13 -1.82 -8.11 -10.91
N VAL A 14 -1.06 -8.35 -9.84
CA VAL A 14 -0.55 -7.33 -8.91
C VAL A 14 0.58 -6.48 -9.49
N GLU A 15 1.33 -6.99 -10.49
CA GLU A 15 2.55 -6.35 -10.97
C GLU A 15 2.42 -5.77 -12.39
N PHE A 16 1.93 -6.57 -13.35
CA PHE A 16 2.14 -6.28 -14.77
C PHE A 16 0.85 -6.07 -15.55
N GLU A 17 -0.25 -6.70 -15.15
CA GLU A 17 -1.49 -6.73 -15.93
C GLU A 17 -2.04 -5.33 -16.23
N ASP A 18 -2.27 -4.50 -15.20
CA ASP A 18 -2.77 -3.12 -15.38
C ASP A 18 -1.78 -2.21 -16.12
N ILE A 19 -0.46 -2.44 -15.95
CA ILE A 19 0.58 -1.62 -16.57
C ILE A 19 0.63 -1.90 -18.06
N GLU A 20 0.71 -3.19 -18.42
CA GLU A 20 0.72 -3.65 -19.79
C GLU A 20 -0.57 -3.19 -20.49
N HIS A 21 -1.72 -3.35 -19.83
CA HIS A 21 -3.01 -2.94 -20.35
C HIS A 21 -3.08 -1.44 -20.62
N GLY A 22 -2.59 -0.63 -19.68
CA GLY A 22 -2.47 0.83 -19.86
C GLY A 22 -1.54 1.22 -21.01
N MET A 23 -0.41 0.53 -21.18
CA MET A 23 0.50 0.74 -22.30
C MET A 23 -0.14 0.37 -23.64
N ARG A 24 -0.86 -0.74 -23.69
CA ARG A 24 -1.58 -1.22 -24.88
C ARG A 24 -2.68 -0.27 -25.31
N LEU A 25 -3.50 0.18 -24.35
CA LEU A 25 -4.53 1.20 -24.58
C LEU A 25 -3.93 2.52 -25.08
N SER A 26 -2.82 2.96 -24.48
CA SER A 26 -2.09 4.17 -24.91
C SER A 26 -1.58 4.06 -26.35
N LYS A 27 -0.95 2.94 -26.71
CA LYS A 27 -0.49 2.66 -28.09
C LYS A 27 -1.64 2.65 -29.10
N ALA A 28 -2.82 2.20 -28.68
CA ALA A 28 -4.02 2.20 -29.51
C ALA A 28 -4.69 3.58 -29.63
N GLY A 29 -4.10 4.64 -29.07
CA GLY A 29 -4.67 5.98 -29.08
C GLY A 29 -5.91 6.11 -28.19
N VAL A 30 -6.22 5.10 -27.36
CA VAL A 30 -7.30 5.20 -26.38
C VAL A 30 -6.84 6.18 -25.31
N PRO A 31 -7.59 7.27 -25.05
CA PRO A 31 -7.23 8.24 -24.04
C PRO A 31 -7.16 7.57 -22.65
N CYS A 32 -5.95 7.20 -22.24
CA CYS A 32 -5.67 6.66 -20.92
C CYS A 32 -5.50 7.84 -19.97
N ARG A 33 -6.60 8.50 -19.61
CA ARG A 33 -6.56 9.43 -18.49
C ARG A 33 -6.42 8.58 -17.23
N VAL A 34 -5.22 8.58 -16.63
CA VAL A 34 -5.08 8.23 -15.21
C VAL A 34 -6.11 9.10 -14.52
N ASN A 35 -7.13 8.46 -13.95
CA ASN A 35 -8.24 9.14 -13.34
C ASN A 35 -7.67 10.20 -12.36
N PRO A 36 -7.72 11.51 -12.66
CA PRO A 36 -7.19 12.53 -11.76
C PRO A 36 -8.05 12.60 -10.49
N PHE A 37 -9.23 11.99 -10.53
CA PHE A 37 -10.15 11.78 -9.41
C PHE A 37 -9.71 10.58 -8.53
N GLY A 38 -8.66 9.82 -8.88
CA GLY A 38 -8.08 8.78 -8.01
C GLY A 38 -7.18 9.32 -6.88
N ILE A 39 -6.87 10.61 -6.91
CA ILE A 39 -5.89 11.31 -6.06
C ILE A 39 -6.16 11.17 -4.55
N THR A 40 -7.43 11.07 -4.16
CA THR A 40 -7.81 11.10 -2.74
C THR A 40 -7.72 9.74 -2.08
N GLN A 41 -7.85 8.64 -2.83
CA GLN A 41 -8.12 7.33 -2.24
C GLN A 41 -7.52 6.10 -2.91
N SER A 42 -7.14 6.18 -4.19
CA SER A 42 -6.53 5.04 -4.91
C SER A 42 -5.03 4.90 -4.60
N ILE A 43 -4.54 5.71 -3.68
CA ILE A 43 -3.19 5.73 -3.13
C ILE A 43 -3.09 4.74 -1.95
N THR A 44 -3.78 3.61 -2.03
CA THR A 44 -3.17 2.33 -1.65
C THR A 44 -2.57 1.77 -2.93
N SER A 45 -1.64 2.52 -3.49
CA SER A 45 -1.03 2.13 -4.74
C SER A 45 -0.23 0.85 -4.48
N ARG A 46 -0.34 -0.09 -5.42
CA ARG A 46 0.35 -1.40 -5.44
C ARG A 46 1.80 -1.27 -4.95
N ALA A 47 2.40 -2.35 -4.46
CA ALA A 47 3.76 -2.33 -3.90
C ALA A 47 4.77 -1.49 -4.73
N LEU A 48 4.67 -1.54 -6.07
CA LEU A 48 5.47 -0.77 -7.02
C LEU A 48 5.10 0.72 -7.10
N LEU A 49 3.81 1.04 -7.10
CA LEU A 49 3.27 2.39 -7.25
C LEU A 49 3.21 3.16 -5.91
N GLY A 50 3.50 2.50 -4.79
CA GLY A 50 3.57 3.10 -3.45
C GLY A 50 4.86 3.85 -3.15
N SER A 51 5.86 3.67 -4.00
CA SER A 51 7.20 4.20 -3.82
C SER A 51 7.35 5.63 -4.36
N GLU A 52 8.40 6.33 -3.92
CA GLU A 52 8.83 7.52 -4.63
C GLU A 52 9.54 7.08 -5.90
N THR A 53 9.00 7.49 -7.05
CA THR A 53 9.58 7.21 -8.36
C THR A 53 10.27 8.47 -8.87
N LEU A 54 11.44 8.30 -9.49
CA LEU A 54 12.10 9.36 -10.24
C LEU A 54 11.37 9.54 -11.57
N VAL A 55 10.92 10.74 -11.85
CA VAL A 55 10.25 11.09 -13.10
C VAL A 55 10.93 12.29 -13.72
N GLN A 56 11.04 12.29 -15.04
CA GLN A 56 11.46 13.48 -15.76
C GLN A 56 10.26 14.41 -15.90
N SER A 57 10.41 15.65 -15.43
CA SER A 57 9.38 16.68 -15.56
C SER A 57 9.32 17.22 -16.99
N ALA A 58 8.23 17.92 -17.32
CA ALA A 58 8.07 18.59 -18.63
C ALA A 58 9.19 19.59 -18.96
N SER A 59 9.94 20.08 -17.95
CA SER A 59 11.11 20.95 -18.15
C SER A 59 12.43 20.18 -18.33
N GLY A 60 12.37 18.85 -18.46
CA GLY A 60 13.54 17.97 -18.60
C GLY A 60 14.27 17.66 -17.29
N LYS A 61 13.92 18.32 -16.17
CA LYS A 61 14.54 18.09 -14.86
C LYS A 61 14.02 16.81 -14.20
N LEU A 62 14.91 16.07 -13.53
CA LEU A 62 14.52 14.94 -12.69
C LEU A 62 13.82 15.43 -11.42
N GLY A 63 12.60 14.94 -11.20
CA GLY A 63 11.81 15.13 -9.99
C GLY A 63 11.56 13.79 -9.30
N ARG A 64 11.23 13.85 -8.01
CA ARG A 64 10.69 12.69 -7.28
C ARG A 64 9.20 12.86 -7.14
N ILE A 65 8.47 11.79 -7.42
CA ILE A 65 7.02 11.77 -7.34
C ILE A 65 6.56 10.61 -6.51
N GLY A 66 5.52 10.82 -5.72
CA GLY A 66 5.02 9.79 -4.85
C GLY A 66 3.58 10.05 -4.42
N PRO A 67 2.83 9.00 -4.09
CA PRO A 67 1.42 9.13 -3.76
C PRO A 67 1.15 9.99 -2.50
N ARG A 68 2.14 10.12 -1.62
CA ARG A 68 2.06 10.94 -0.39
C ARG A 68 1.88 12.44 -0.67
N TYR A 69 2.26 12.92 -1.85
CA TYR A 69 2.36 14.36 -2.10
C TYR A 69 1.07 15.03 -2.60
N PHE A 70 0.02 14.25 -2.89
CA PHE A 70 -1.14 14.79 -3.62
C PHE A 70 -2.31 15.24 -2.75
N SER A 71 -2.53 14.59 -1.61
CA SER A 71 -3.66 14.89 -0.75
C SER A 71 -3.26 14.97 0.71
N VAL A 72 -3.73 16.00 1.39
CA VAL A 72 -3.64 16.14 2.85
C VAL A 72 -4.84 15.52 3.58
N LEU A 73 -5.81 14.99 2.84
CA LEU A 73 -6.94 14.29 3.43
C LEU A 73 -6.48 13.03 4.16
N ASN A 74 -7.25 12.66 5.19
CA ASN A 74 -7.06 11.37 5.82
C ASN A 74 -7.17 10.26 4.78
N LYS A 75 -6.26 9.30 4.82
CA LYS A 75 -6.28 8.21 3.86
C LYS A 75 -7.11 7.08 4.45
N LYS A 76 -7.75 6.29 3.58
CA LYS A 76 -8.39 5.02 3.96
C LYS A 76 -7.41 4.12 4.74
N PRO A 77 -7.85 3.18 5.56
CA PRO A 77 -6.97 2.15 6.12
C PRO A 77 -6.14 1.42 5.04
N LEU A 78 -4.90 1.02 5.37
CA LEU A 78 -4.02 0.22 4.45
C LEU A 78 -4.53 -1.20 4.32
N ILE A 79 -5.05 -1.73 5.41
CA ILE A 79 -5.32 -3.14 5.56
C ILE A 79 -6.79 -3.27 5.98
N ASN A 80 -7.55 -4.02 5.17
CA ASN A 80 -8.98 -4.24 5.37
C ASN A 80 -9.28 -5.30 6.46
N ILE A 81 -8.43 -5.39 7.48
CA ILE A 81 -8.66 -6.22 8.66
C ILE A 81 -8.43 -5.39 9.93
N SER A 82 -9.11 -5.76 11.00
CA SER A 82 -8.93 -5.10 12.30
C SER A 82 -7.60 -5.47 12.95
N SER A 83 -7.12 -4.61 13.85
CA SER A 83 -5.90 -4.87 14.65
C SER A 83 -5.98 -6.21 15.39
N LYS A 84 -7.16 -6.56 15.93
CA LYS A 84 -7.42 -7.83 16.61
C LYS A 84 -7.19 -9.03 15.67
N THR A 85 -7.67 -8.93 14.43
CA THR A 85 -7.50 -9.99 13.42
C THR A 85 -6.04 -10.09 12.98
N ALA A 86 -5.37 -8.95 12.81
CA ALA A 86 -3.96 -8.90 12.47
C ALA A 86 -3.07 -9.55 13.55
N LEU A 87 -3.33 -9.26 14.83
CA LEU A 87 -2.66 -9.89 15.97
C LEU A 87 -2.93 -11.40 16.03
N ALA A 88 -4.16 -11.85 15.77
CA ALA A 88 -4.48 -13.27 15.70
C ALA A 88 -3.73 -13.99 14.57
N ARG A 89 -3.59 -13.36 13.39
CA ARG A 89 -2.78 -13.91 12.29
C ARG A 89 -1.28 -13.91 12.61
N LEU A 90 -0.79 -12.89 13.31
CA LEU A 90 0.59 -12.88 13.78
C LEU A 90 0.84 -13.97 14.83
N HIS A 91 -0.13 -14.25 15.70
CA HIS A 91 -0.08 -15.42 16.60
C HIS A 91 -0.01 -16.74 15.82
N GLN A 92 -0.78 -16.87 14.74
CA GLN A 92 -0.71 -18.06 13.88
C GLN A 92 0.69 -18.21 13.27
N PHE A 93 1.26 -17.12 12.73
CA PHE A 93 2.62 -17.13 12.22
C PHE A 93 3.64 -17.51 13.30
N ALA A 94 3.55 -16.89 14.46
CA ALA A 94 4.41 -17.16 15.60
C ALA A 94 4.30 -18.61 16.10
N SER A 95 3.09 -19.19 16.09
CA SER A 95 2.88 -20.59 16.51
C SER A 95 3.58 -21.61 15.61
N LYS A 96 3.80 -21.25 14.34
CA LYS A 96 4.48 -22.08 13.36
C LYS A 96 6.00 -21.95 13.41
N TYR A 97 6.50 -20.74 13.66
CA TYR A 97 7.92 -20.42 13.49
C TYR A 97 8.68 -20.11 14.79
N LEU A 98 8.03 -19.89 15.93
CA LEU A 98 8.72 -19.70 17.21
C LEU A 98 8.92 -21.03 17.93
N VAL A 99 10.16 -21.28 18.38
CA VAL A 99 10.49 -22.47 19.19
C VAL A 99 9.87 -22.38 20.59
N SER A 100 9.91 -21.19 21.19
CA SER A 100 9.29 -20.92 22.50
C SER A 100 8.26 -19.81 22.38
N ARG A 101 7.03 -20.09 22.83
CA ARG A 101 5.96 -19.09 22.90
C ARG A 101 6.26 -17.97 23.90
N ALA A 102 7.19 -18.20 24.84
CA ALA A 102 7.64 -17.18 25.78
C ALA A 102 8.66 -16.22 25.17
N ALA A 103 9.24 -16.53 24.00
CA ALA A 103 10.26 -15.69 23.37
C ALA A 103 9.71 -14.33 22.91
N VAL A 104 8.42 -14.26 22.57
CA VAL A 104 7.75 -13.03 22.12
C VAL A 104 6.35 -12.93 22.71
N SER A 105 6.09 -11.86 23.45
CA SER A 105 4.73 -11.53 23.91
C SER A 105 3.97 -10.79 22.81
N ILE A 106 3.03 -11.50 22.18
CA ILE A 106 2.07 -10.87 21.25
C ILE A 106 0.82 -10.52 22.06
N PRO A 107 0.41 -9.24 22.07
CA PRO A 107 -0.70 -8.80 22.90
C PRO A 107 -2.05 -9.34 22.39
N THR A 108 -2.87 -9.85 23.30
CA THR A 108 -4.23 -10.32 23.03
C THR A 108 -5.27 -9.28 23.45
N GLY A 109 -6.38 -9.17 22.74
CA GLY A 109 -7.50 -8.28 23.11
C GLY A 109 -7.28 -6.79 22.79
N VAL A 110 -6.13 -6.42 22.25
CA VAL A 110 -5.85 -5.05 21.82
C VAL A 110 -6.68 -4.67 20.61
N CYS A 111 -7.53 -3.67 20.77
CA CYS A 111 -8.36 -3.13 19.68
C CYS A 111 -7.59 -2.15 18.78
N HIS A 112 -6.50 -1.57 19.30
CA HIS A 112 -5.73 -0.52 18.64
C HIS A 112 -4.22 -0.73 18.80
N ILE A 113 -3.50 -0.79 17.67
CA ILE A 113 -2.04 -0.82 17.63
C ILE A 113 -1.52 0.33 16.76
N SER A 114 -0.51 1.04 17.25
CA SER A 114 0.16 2.07 16.47
C SER A 114 1.03 1.42 15.38
N VAL A 115 1.31 2.16 14.30
CA VAL A 115 2.16 1.69 13.20
C VAL A 115 3.55 1.29 13.70
N ARG A 116 4.13 2.11 14.58
CA ARG A 116 5.44 1.82 15.17
C ARG A 116 5.42 0.54 15.99
N ALA A 117 4.44 0.39 16.88
CA ALA A 117 4.30 -0.81 17.70
C ALA A 117 4.07 -2.07 16.84
N TRP A 118 3.29 -1.97 15.76
CA TRP A 118 3.11 -3.07 14.81
C TRP A 118 4.44 -3.47 14.14
N ILE A 119 5.21 -2.50 13.64
CA ILE A 119 6.49 -2.76 12.96
C ILE A 119 7.53 -3.36 13.93
N GLU A 120 7.62 -2.82 15.15
CA GLU A 120 8.51 -3.35 16.19
C GLU A 120 8.12 -4.79 16.54
N LEU A 121 6.82 -5.07 16.68
CA LEU A 121 6.30 -6.39 17.00
C LEU A 121 6.59 -7.41 15.88
N ILE A 122 6.27 -7.09 14.61
CA ILE A 122 6.55 -8.02 13.51
C ILE A 122 8.05 -8.25 13.32
N ASN A 123 8.88 -7.21 13.52
CA ASN A 123 10.33 -7.36 13.47
C ASN A 123 10.81 -8.32 14.55
N HIS A 124 10.33 -8.16 15.78
CA HIS A 124 10.70 -9.03 16.89
C HIS A 124 10.27 -10.49 16.65
N VAL A 125 9.04 -10.73 16.19
CA VAL A 125 8.56 -12.09 15.81
C VAL A 125 9.42 -12.70 14.70
N VAL A 126 9.73 -11.94 13.65
CA VAL A 126 10.57 -12.42 12.53
C VAL A 126 11.98 -12.74 13.00
N GLN A 127 12.62 -11.91 13.84
CA GLN A 127 13.98 -12.19 14.33
C GLN A 127 14.05 -13.53 15.09
N GLN A 128 13.02 -13.82 15.89
CA GLN A 128 12.93 -15.04 16.72
C GLN A 128 12.43 -16.27 15.94
N SER A 129 12.02 -16.10 14.68
CA SER A 129 11.57 -17.21 13.84
C SER A 129 12.69 -18.20 13.53
N THR A 130 12.34 -19.48 13.53
CA THR A 130 13.22 -20.62 13.27
C THR A 130 12.53 -21.58 12.32
N PHE A 131 13.23 -21.97 11.26
CA PHE A 131 12.77 -22.90 10.25
C PHE A 131 13.99 -23.47 9.50
N LYS A 132 13.79 -24.56 8.76
CA LYS A 132 14.86 -25.17 7.96
C LYS A 132 15.24 -24.26 6.79
N ASN A 133 16.54 -24.13 6.52
CA ASN A 133 17.03 -23.30 5.42
C ASN A 133 17.10 -24.08 4.09
N ASP A 134 15.98 -24.68 3.69
CA ASP A 134 15.80 -25.31 2.39
C ASP A 134 14.80 -24.53 1.54
N ILE A 135 14.87 -24.69 0.21
CA ILE A 135 14.09 -23.86 -0.72
C ILE A 135 12.57 -23.99 -0.51
N GLY A 136 12.07 -25.16 -0.12
CA GLY A 136 10.65 -25.39 0.10
C GLY A 136 10.18 -24.64 1.34
N THR A 137 10.87 -24.83 2.46
CA THR A 137 10.55 -24.18 3.73
C THR A 137 10.71 -22.66 3.66
N VAL A 138 11.73 -22.16 2.95
CA VAL A 138 11.95 -20.71 2.76
C VAL A 138 10.81 -20.09 1.96
N ARG A 139 10.37 -20.72 0.86
CA ARG A 139 9.23 -20.24 0.06
C ARG A 139 7.94 -20.24 0.87
N GLU A 140 7.72 -21.29 1.66
CA GLU A 140 6.58 -21.37 2.56
C GLU A 140 6.60 -20.25 3.62
N PHE A 141 7.75 -19.99 4.22
CA PHE A 141 7.94 -18.89 5.17
C PHE A 141 7.62 -17.53 4.54
N ILE A 142 8.09 -17.26 3.32
CA ILE A 142 7.81 -16.01 2.60
C ILE A 142 6.30 -15.88 2.32
N SER A 143 5.64 -16.96 1.87
CA SER A 143 4.20 -16.96 1.60
C SER A 143 3.37 -16.73 2.88
N ASP A 144 3.76 -17.37 3.98
CA ASP A 144 3.10 -17.13 5.27
C ASP A 144 3.37 -15.72 5.80
N PHE A 145 4.57 -15.17 5.56
CA PHE A 145 4.89 -13.78 5.90
C PHE A 145 3.98 -12.80 5.13
N GLU A 146 3.82 -12.99 3.82
CA GLU A 146 2.91 -12.20 2.98
C GLU A 146 1.47 -12.21 3.52
N ARG A 147 0.97 -13.40 3.84
CA ARG A 147 -0.43 -13.62 4.21
C ARG A 147 -0.75 -13.24 5.66
N LEU A 148 0.14 -13.57 6.59
CA LEU A 148 -0.11 -13.49 8.03
C LEU A 148 0.52 -12.26 8.70
N VAL A 149 1.49 -11.61 8.04
CA VAL A 149 2.25 -10.49 8.62
C VAL A 149 2.13 -9.22 7.77
N LEU A 150 2.45 -9.30 6.48
CA LEU A 150 2.44 -8.15 5.58
C LEU A 150 1.01 -7.77 5.14
N PHE A 151 0.12 -8.76 5.02
CA PHE A 151 -1.23 -8.64 4.47
C PHE A 151 -1.23 -8.09 3.03
N GLY A 152 -0.26 -8.55 2.25
CA GLY A 152 -0.07 -8.16 0.86
C GLY A 152 0.92 -9.08 0.18
N GLN A 153 1.01 -8.97 -1.15
CA GLN A 153 1.91 -9.76 -1.98
C GLN A 153 3.18 -8.96 -2.28
N LEU A 154 4.34 -9.60 -2.11
CA LEU A 154 5.63 -9.10 -2.56
C LEU A 154 5.73 -9.28 -4.08
N PRO A 155 6.43 -8.36 -4.78
CA PRO A 155 6.81 -8.57 -6.17
C PRO A 155 7.51 -9.92 -6.37
N SER A 156 7.26 -10.60 -7.50
CA SER A 156 7.87 -11.91 -7.81
C SER A 156 9.41 -11.85 -7.75
N THR A 157 10.01 -10.82 -8.35
CA THR A 157 11.45 -10.53 -8.24
C THR A 157 11.94 -10.37 -6.80
N ARG A 158 11.11 -9.83 -5.91
CA ARG A 158 11.44 -9.68 -4.49
C ARG A 158 11.36 -11.00 -3.75
N GLN A 159 10.38 -11.86 -4.07
CA GLN A 159 10.28 -13.21 -3.52
C GLN A 159 11.53 -14.01 -3.88
N GLU A 160 11.95 -14.02 -5.15
CA GLU A 160 13.17 -14.70 -5.60
C GLU A 160 14.43 -14.17 -4.90
N PHE A 161 14.56 -12.84 -4.81
CA PHE A 161 15.64 -12.20 -4.07
C PHE A 161 15.69 -12.68 -2.60
N LEU A 162 14.55 -12.73 -1.93
CA LEU A 162 14.48 -13.18 -0.53
C LEU A 162 14.83 -14.67 -0.41
N VAL A 163 14.33 -15.52 -1.30
CA VAL A 163 14.68 -16.95 -1.32
C VAL A 163 16.20 -17.13 -1.39
N ASN A 164 16.84 -16.50 -2.38
CA ASN A 164 18.29 -16.59 -2.56
C ASN A 164 19.05 -16.05 -1.34
N ARG A 165 18.56 -14.95 -0.74
CA ARG A 165 19.18 -14.35 0.43
C ARG A 165 19.09 -15.24 1.67
N PHE A 166 17.94 -15.88 1.91
CA PHE A 166 17.77 -16.83 3.01
C PHE A 166 18.69 -18.04 2.84
N LEU A 167 18.75 -18.61 1.63
CA LEU A 167 19.60 -19.75 1.34
C LEU A 167 21.10 -19.43 1.52
N ALA A 168 21.53 -18.22 1.17
CA ALA A 168 22.91 -17.78 1.33
C ALA A 168 23.28 -17.42 2.79
N ASP A 169 22.46 -16.62 3.47
CA ASP A 169 22.68 -16.20 4.85
C ASP A 169 21.33 -15.96 5.55
N PRO A 170 20.79 -16.98 6.25
CA PRO A 170 19.48 -16.88 6.89
C PRO A 170 19.48 -15.89 8.07
N VAL A 171 20.64 -15.65 8.71
CA VAL A 171 20.74 -14.71 9.84
C VAL A 171 20.60 -13.28 9.31
N LEU A 172 21.40 -12.92 8.30
CA LEU A 172 21.32 -11.60 7.68
C LEU A 172 19.97 -11.37 6.98
N ALA A 173 19.42 -12.40 6.32
CA ALA A 173 18.12 -12.33 5.68
C ALA A 173 17.02 -11.95 6.69
N LYS A 174 16.98 -12.61 7.87
CA LYS A 174 16.04 -12.25 8.94
C LYS A 174 16.26 -10.84 9.47
N GLN A 175 17.50 -10.47 9.78
CA GLN A 175 17.86 -9.14 10.30
C GLN A 175 17.41 -8.00 9.38
N THR A 176 17.43 -8.25 8.07
CA THR A 176 17.13 -7.26 7.05
C THR A 176 15.71 -7.34 6.47
N LEU A 177 14.94 -8.39 6.79
CA LEU A 177 13.63 -8.63 6.18
C LEU A 177 12.69 -7.42 6.35
N ILE A 178 12.54 -6.92 7.58
CA ILE A 178 11.67 -5.78 7.87
C ILE A 178 12.35 -4.45 7.55
N THR A 179 13.60 -4.28 7.98
CA THR A 179 14.33 -3.00 7.89
C THR A 179 14.65 -2.60 6.45
N GLN A 180 14.88 -3.57 5.56
CA GLN A 180 15.13 -3.36 4.13
C GLN A 180 13.90 -3.71 3.25
N SER A 181 12.72 -3.95 3.84
CA SER A 181 11.49 -4.15 3.07
C SER A 181 11.07 -2.84 2.41
N CYS A 182 10.94 -2.87 1.08
CA CYS A 182 10.44 -1.72 0.34
C CYS A 182 8.94 -1.52 0.57
N GLU A 183 8.22 -2.59 0.86
CA GLU A 183 6.79 -2.67 1.11
C GLU A 183 6.44 -2.02 2.44
N VAL A 184 7.10 -2.42 3.54
CA VAL A 184 6.95 -1.80 4.86
C VAL A 184 7.30 -0.31 4.79
N ARG A 185 8.37 0.05 4.07
CA ARG A 185 8.75 1.44 3.85
C ARG A 185 7.71 2.22 3.04
N ASN A 186 7.11 1.62 2.03
CA ASN A 186 6.05 2.25 1.24
C ASN A 186 4.77 2.45 2.07
N MET A 187 4.38 1.45 2.87
CA MET A 187 3.28 1.55 3.83
C MET A 187 3.51 2.69 4.83
N LEU A 188 4.72 2.80 5.40
CA LEU A 188 5.14 3.89 6.28
C LEU A 188 5.04 5.26 5.61
N ARG A 189 5.55 5.38 4.38
CA ARG A 189 5.49 6.64 3.61
C ARG A 189 4.05 7.04 3.32
N GLN A 190 3.18 6.08 3.03
CA GLN A 190 1.78 6.36 2.79
C GLN A 190 1.06 6.78 4.08
N ARG A 191 1.30 6.10 5.21
CA ARG A 191 0.57 6.28 6.48
C ARG A 191 1.51 6.16 7.67
N SER A 192 2.21 7.25 8.00
CA SER A 192 3.17 7.26 9.12
C SER A 192 2.52 7.46 10.49
N THR A 193 1.40 8.19 10.55
CA THR A 193 0.72 8.57 11.81
C THR A 193 -0.70 8.02 11.94
N GLN A 194 -1.28 7.51 10.84
CA GLN A 194 -2.60 6.87 10.83
C GLN A 194 -2.45 5.37 11.09
N THR A 195 -3.47 4.74 11.69
CA THR A 195 -3.47 3.28 11.83
C THR A 195 -3.53 2.61 10.46
N TRP A 196 -2.79 1.51 10.32
CA TRP A 196 -2.83 0.72 9.09
C TRP A 196 -4.12 -0.11 8.97
N PHE A 197 -4.68 -0.51 10.11
CA PHE A 197 -5.85 -1.38 10.21
C PHE A 197 -7.16 -0.61 10.22
N VAL A 198 -8.20 -1.20 9.65
CA VAL A 198 -9.58 -0.71 9.76
C VAL A 198 -10.08 -0.87 11.20
N ARG A 199 -10.77 0.13 11.73
CA ARG A 199 -11.45 0.04 13.03
C ARG A 199 -12.95 -0.14 12.83
N GLN A 200 -13.52 0.62 11.90
CA GLN A 200 -14.93 0.62 11.56
C GLN A 200 -15.11 0.92 10.07
N GLN A 201 -16.25 0.52 9.51
CA GLN A 201 -16.57 0.78 8.10
C GLN A 201 -16.55 2.29 7.77
N ASP A 202 -16.89 3.11 8.76
CA ASP A 202 -16.84 4.57 8.69
C ASP A 202 -15.45 5.15 8.42
N ASP A 203 -14.36 4.40 8.67
CA ASP A 203 -12.98 4.86 8.42
C ASP A 203 -12.65 4.96 6.92
N TYR A 204 -13.48 4.37 6.06
CA TYR A 204 -13.34 4.48 4.61
C TYR A 204 -13.93 5.78 4.03
N PHE A 205 -14.70 6.50 4.85
CA PHE A 205 -15.52 7.62 4.41
C PHE A 205 -15.15 8.92 5.11
N HIS A 206 -15.38 10.02 4.41
CA HIS A 206 -15.08 11.37 4.88
C HIS A 206 -16.34 12.08 5.37
N HIS A 207 -16.19 12.89 6.42
CA HIS A 207 -17.19 13.89 6.76
C HIS A 207 -17.04 15.08 5.81
N ILE A 208 -18.13 15.51 5.16
CA ILE A 208 -18.11 16.59 4.15
C ILE A 208 -17.45 17.84 4.73
N LEU A 209 -18.05 18.42 5.77
CA LEU A 209 -17.61 19.70 6.34
C LEU A 209 -16.17 19.66 6.85
N LEU A 210 -15.78 18.57 7.54
CA LEU A 210 -14.43 18.41 8.08
C LEU A 210 -13.37 18.20 6.99
N SER A 211 -13.78 17.76 5.80
CA SER A 211 -12.85 17.47 4.70
C SER A 211 -12.65 18.65 3.76
N LEU A 212 -13.55 19.64 3.74
CA LEU A 212 -13.47 20.81 2.85
C LEU A 212 -12.12 21.56 2.94
N PRO A 213 -11.56 21.86 4.13
CA PRO A 213 -10.26 22.52 4.20
C PRO A 213 -9.14 21.67 3.58
N GLY A 214 -9.16 20.36 3.83
CA GLY A 214 -8.19 19.42 3.26
C GLY A 214 -8.32 19.30 1.74
N ILE A 215 -9.53 19.37 1.20
CA ILE A 215 -9.82 19.39 -0.24
C ILE A 215 -9.20 20.65 -0.88
N LEU A 216 -9.46 21.83 -0.30
CA LEU A 216 -8.94 23.10 -0.82
C LEU A 216 -7.41 23.14 -0.80
N ILE A 217 -6.78 22.76 0.33
CA ILE A 217 -5.32 22.71 0.44
C ILE A 217 -4.72 21.73 -0.57
N SER A 218 -5.34 20.57 -0.75
CA SER A 218 -4.89 19.57 -1.73
C SER A 218 -5.01 20.09 -3.16
N ALA A 219 -6.10 20.79 -3.51
CA ALA A 219 -6.30 21.38 -4.82
C ALA A 219 -5.26 22.46 -5.13
N VAL A 220 -4.98 23.36 -4.19
CA VAL A 220 -3.93 24.38 -4.35
C VAL A 220 -2.56 23.72 -4.55
N ARG A 221 -2.23 22.68 -3.77
CA ARG A 221 -0.97 21.93 -3.93
C ARG A 221 -0.88 21.21 -5.27
N ALA A 222 -1.99 20.63 -5.74
CA ALA A 222 -2.07 19.99 -7.05
C ALA A 222 -1.85 21.00 -8.18
N CYS A 223 -2.50 22.18 -8.13
CA CYS A 223 -2.32 23.24 -9.12
C CYS A 223 -0.93 23.90 -9.07
N ARG A 224 -0.30 24.04 -7.90
CA ARG A 224 1.11 24.48 -7.82
C ARG A 224 2.07 23.49 -8.47
N ASN A 225 1.65 22.24 -8.64
CA ASN A 225 2.40 21.18 -9.31
C ASN A 225 1.77 20.79 -10.65
N ASN A 226 0.94 21.67 -11.24
CA ASN A 226 0.24 21.41 -12.49
C ASN A 226 1.23 21.10 -13.61
N GLY A 227 0.91 20.13 -14.47
CA GLY A 227 1.78 19.72 -15.58
C GLY A 227 3.00 18.89 -15.16
N LYS A 228 3.17 18.55 -13.87
CA LYS A 228 4.20 17.59 -13.44
C LYS A 228 3.73 16.13 -13.55
N ILE A 229 2.47 15.86 -13.20
CA ILE A 229 1.84 14.52 -13.31
C ILE A 229 0.39 14.68 -13.75
N PHE A 230 -0.34 15.55 -13.07
CA PHE A 230 -1.73 15.84 -13.34
C PHE A 230 -1.84 17.21 -13.97
N TYR A 231 -2.78 17.32 -14.89
CA TYR A 231 -3.17 18.57 -15.50
C TYR A 231 -4.56 18.96 -15.03
N PHE A 232 -4.68 20.17 -14.49
CA PHE A 232 -5.92 20.81 -14.10
C PHE A 232 -6.04 22.16 -14.80
N GLU A 233 -7.20 22.43 -15.39
CA GLU A 233 -7.48 23.69 -16.09
C GLU A 233 -7.54 24.89 -15.13
N SER A 234 -7.96 24.67 -13.88
CA SER A 234 -8.03 25.69 -12.85
C SER A 234 -7.99 25.08 -11.44
N VAL A 235 -7.79 25.91 -10.42
CA VAL A 235 -7.92 25.49 -9.01
C VAL A 235 -9.32 24.97 -8.72
N TRP A 236 -10.35 25.62 -9.26
CA TRP A 236 -11.72 25.13 -9.09
C TRP A 236 -11.97 23.77 -9.75
N ALA A 237 -11.37 23.53 -10.93
CA ALA A 237 -11.41 22.21 -11.54
C ALA A 237 -10.75 21.16 -10.64
N ALA A 238 -9.62 21.48 -10.00
CA ALA A 238 -8.97 20.59 -9.04
C ALA A 238 -9.81 20.38 -7.77
N VAL A 239 -10.45 21.41 -7.22
CA VAL A 239 -11.35 21.28 -6.06
C VAL A 239 -12.54 20.40 -6.40
N LYS A 240 -13.22 20.67 -7.52
CA LYS A 240 -14.36 19.86 -8.00
C LYS A 240 -13.95 18.40 -8.21
N ALA A 241 -12.77 18.18 -8.80
CA ALA A 241 -12.20 16.86 -8.99
C ALA A 241 -11.99 16.10 -7.68
N ILE A 242 -11.34 16.74 -6.71
CA ILE A 242 -11.03 16.15 -5.39
C ILE A 242 -12.31 15.94 -4.58
N TYR A 243 -13.25 16.88 -4.60
CA TYR A 243 -14.54 16.76 -3.92
C TYR A 243 -15.36 15.59 -4.48
N ASN A 244 -15.55 15.53 -5.80
CA ASN A 244 -16.38 14.50 -6.44
C ASN A 244 -15.80 13.08 -6.29
N SER A 245 -14.50 12.95 -6.06
CA SER A 245 -13.85 11.66 -5.79
C SER A 245 -13.75 11.29 -4.32
N THR A 246 -14.06 12.21 -3.42
CA THR A 246 -14.01 11.93 -1.99
C THR A 246 -15.29 11.19 -1.60
N PRO A 247 -15.25 9.94 -1.11
CA PRO A 247 -16.44 9.24 -0.69
C PRO A 247 -16.88 9.78 0.66
N PHE A 248 -17.86 10.64 0.60
CA PHE A 248 -18.45 11.18 1.80
C PHE A 248 -19.35 10.15 2.48
N LYS A 249 -19.47 10.25 3.80
CA LYS A 249 -20.38 9.42 4.60
C LYS A 249 -21.84 9.50 4.12
N SER A 250 -22.24 10.63 3.53
CA SER A 250 -23.56 10.81 2.91
C SER A 250 -23.83 9.81 1.79
N TYR A 251 -22.80 9.42 1.01
CA TYR A 251 -22.96 8.47 -0.10
C TYR A 251 -23.21 7.04 0.39
N ALA A 252 -22.67 6.67 1.55
CA ALA A 252 -22.91 5.37 2.17
C ALA A 252 -24.29 5.25 2.83
N ARG A 253 -24.96 6.38 3.11
CA ARG A 253 -26.27 6.41 3.77
C ARG A 253 -27.45 6.37 2.79
N GLY A 254 -27.18 6.42 1.48
CA GLY A 254 -28.20 6.37 0.44
C GLY A 254 -28.55 4.93 0.02
N SER A 255 -29.35 4.25 0.82
CA SER A 255 -30.22 3.10 0.44
C SER A 255 -31.10 2.73 1.65
N LYS A 256 -31.87 3.69 2.16
CA LYS A 256 -33.05 3.46 3.00
C LYS A 256 -34.19 4.29 2.45
#